data_AF-A0AA36HL30-F1
#
_entry.id   AF-A0AA36HL30-F1
#
_cell.length_a   1.000
_cell.length_b   1.000
_cell.length_c   1.000
_cell.angle_alpha   90.00
_cell.angle_beta   90.00
_cell.angle_gamma   90.00
#
_symmetry.space_group_name_H-M   'P 1'
#
loop_
_entity.id
_entity.type
_entity.pdbx_description
1 polymer ?
#
loop_
_entity_poly.entity_id
_entity_poly.type
_entity_poly.pdbx_seq_one_letter_code
_entity_poly.pdbx_strand_id
1 'polypeptide(L)'
;MVVFARRLQLQERLSQQFAEALDQLLSPKAVAVSLEANHCCMSHRGASVPSSTRTLVFRGMQKDDPDLKQQLLLGISRGAASRL
;
A
#
# COMPACT_ATOMS: atom_id res chain seq x y z
N MET A 1 -10.21 -7.32 4.29
CA MET A 1 -9.72 -5.97 3.87
C MET A 1 -10.68 -4.84 4.24
N VAL A 2 -11.94 -4.83 3.77
CA VAL A 2 -12.93 -3.77 4.11
C VAL A 2 -13.16 -3.60 5.62
N VAL A 3 -12.99 -4.66 6.41
CA VAL A 3 -13.10 -4.65 7.88
C VAL A 3 -12.14 -3.65 8.53
N PHE A 4 -10.89 -3.53 8.03
CA PHE A 4 -9.90 -2.60 8.59
C PHE A 4 -10.17 -1.14 8.17
N ALA A 5 -10.76 -0.92 6.99
CA ALA A 5 -11.00 0.40 6.42
C ALA A 5 -12.27 1.11 6.96
N ARG A 6 -13.10 0.42 7.75
CA ARG A 6 -14.42 0.91 8.21
C ARG A 6 -14.39 1.83 9.44
N ARG A 7 -13.24 2.37 9.82
CA ARG A 7 -13.04 3.27 10.97
C ARG A 7 -12.02 4.36 10.61
N LEU A 8 -11.88 5.38 11.45
CA LEU A 8 -10.76 6.32 11.33
C LEU A 8 -9.44 5.55 11.41
N GLN A 9 -8.65 5.61 10.35
CA GLN A 9 -7.37 4.91 10.24
C GLN A 9 -6.29 5.87 9.74
N LEU A 10 -5.06 5.61 10.17
CA LEU A 10 -3.87 6.13 9.51
C LEU A 10 -3.55 5.20 8.33
N GLN A 11 -3.27 5.78 7.16
CA GLN A 11 -3.03 5.02 5.92
C GLN A 11 -1.88 4.02 6.08
N GLU A 12 -0.88 4.38 6.88
CA GLU A 12 0.29 3.56 7.22
C GLU A 12 -0.09 2.31 7.99
N ARG A 13 -0.96 2.44 9.00
CA ARG A 13 -1.43 1.29 9.79
C ARG A 13 -2.31 0.37 8.96
N LEU A 14 -3.19 0.94 8.14
CA LEU A 14 -4.05 0.16 7.24
C LEU A 14 -3.22 -0.64 6.24
N SER A 15 -2.18 -0.02 5.66
CA SER A 15 -1.27 -0.69 4.72
C SER A 15 -0.54 -1.87 5.38
N GLN A 16 -0.10 -1.71 6.64
CA GLN A 16 0.56 -2.78 7.39
C GLN A 16 -0.39 -3.95 7.70
N GLN A 17 -1.62 -3.66 8.14
CA GLN A 17 -2.63 -4.67 8.42
C GLN A 17 -3.00 -5.49 7.19
N PHE A 18 -3.03 -4.85 6.01
CA PHE A 18 -3.26 -5.56 4.76
C PHE A 18 -2.09 -6.48 4.41
N ALA A 19 -0.86 -6.01 4.52
CA ALA A 19 0.31 -6.81 4.23
C ALA A 19 0.40 -8.03 5.16
N GLU A 20 0.13 -7.84 6.45
CA GLU A 20 0.14 -8.92 7.45
C GLU A 20 -0.98 -9.95 7.23
N ALA A 21 -2.20 -9.49 6.91
CA ALA A 21 -3.30 -10.40 6.61
C ALA A 21 -3.00 -11.25 5.35
N LEU A 22 -2.40 -10.66 4.32
CA LEU A 22 -2.01 -11.38 3.11
C LEU A 22 -0.90 -12.41 3.41
N ASP A 23 0.08 -12.02 4.22
CA ASP A 23 1.18 -12.89 4.62
C ASP A 23 0.66 -14.13 5.38
N GLN A 24 -0.23 -13.92 6.35
CA GLN A 24 -0.83 -15.00 7.15
C GLN A 24 -1.74 -15.91 6.33
N LEU A 25 -2.55 -15.36 5.41
CA LEU A 25 -3.53 -16.14 4.65
C LEU A 25 -2.90 -16.95 3.52
N LEU A 26 -1.84 -16.43 2.89
CA LEU A 26 -1.29 -17.01 1.67
C LEU A 26 0.08 -17.65 1.86
N SER A 27 0.76 -17.39 2.99
CA SER A 27 2.15 -17.80 3.23
C SER A 27 3.06 -17.61 2.01
N PRO A 28 3.05 -16.43 1.36
CA PRO A 28 3.78 -16.21 0.12
C PRO A 28 5.27 -15.98 0.39
N LYS A 29 6.10 -16.10 -0.65
CA LYS A 29 7.53 -15.76 -0.55
C LYS A 29 7.76 -14.29 -0.19
N ALA A 30 6.94 -13.39 -0.73
CA ALA A 30 6.94 -11.97 -0.36
C ALA A 30 5.59 -11.33 -0.68
N VAL A 31 5.26 -10.26 0.05
CA VAL A 31 4.08 -9.43 -0.16
C VAL A 31 4.51 -7.99 -0.35
N ALA A 32 3.89 -7.33 -1.33
CA ALA A 32 3.97 -5.89 -1.49
C ALA A 32 2.57 -5.28 -1.56
N VAL A 33 2.32 -4.26 -0.74
CA VAL A 33 1.04 -3.52 -0.72
C VAL A 33 1.34 -2.06 -1.00
N SER A 34 0.80 -1.54 -2.10
CA SER A 34 0.78 -0.10 -2.40
C SER A 34 -0.64 0.42 -2.24
N LEU A 35 -0.83 1.40 -1.35
CA LEU A 35 -2.08 2.14 -1.22
C LEU A 35 -1.85 3.57 -1.67
N GLU A 36 -2.76 4.08 -2.48
CA GLU A 36 -2.82 5.48 -2.89
C GLU A 36 -4.23 5.98 -2.58
N ALA A 37 -4.32 7.09 -1.85
CA ALA A 37 -5.60 7.66 -1.47
C ALA A 37 -5.52 9.19 -1.42
N ASN A 38 -6.66 9.81 -1.72
CA ASN A 38 -6.86 11.24 -1.58
C ASN A 38 -7.55 11.53 -0.24
N HIS A 39 -6.99 12.46 0.54
CA HIS A 39 -7.53 12.80 1.86
C HIS A 39 -8.52 13.98 1.77
N CYS A 40 -9.81 13.67 1.75
CA CYS A 40 -10.87 14.70 1.68
C CYS A 40 -10.81 15.74 2.81
N CYS A 41 -10.31 15.37 4.00
CA CYS A 41 -10.12 16.30 5.12
C CYS A 41 -9.10 17.42 4.81
N MET A 42 -8.13 17.17 3.94
CA MET A 42 -7.14 18.15 3.48
C MET A 42 -7.67 18.95 2.28
N SER A 43 -8.52 18.33 1.46
CA SER A 43 -9.09 18.98 0.27
C SER A 43 -10.29 19.90 0.56
N HIS A 44 -11.05 19.67 1.64
CA HIS A 44 -12.28 20.44 1.94
C HIS A 44 -12.13 21.49 3.05
N ARG A 45 -10.97 21.63 3.69
CA ARG A 45 -10.73 22.67 4.71
C ARG A 45 -9.45 23.47 4.45
N GLY A 46 -9.61 24.80 4.42
CA GLY A 46 -8.53 25.79 4.54
C GLY A 46 -7.65 25.97 3.30
N ALA A 47 -6.87 24.95 2.93
CA ALA A 47 -5.81 25.08 1.92
C ALA A 47 -6.16 24.47 0.55
N SER A 48 -7.25 23.69 0.45
CA SER A 48 -7.75 23.08 -0.80
C SER A 48 -6.65 22.42 -1.65
N VAL A 49 -5.67 21.81 -0.98
CA VAL A 49 -4.53 21.20 -1.66
C VAL A 49 -4.95 19.78 -2.07
N PRO A 50 -4.76 19.39 -3.34
CA PRO A 50 -4.87 17.99 -3.73
C PRO A 50 -3.78 17.20 -3.01
N SER A 51 -4.15 16.49 -1.93
CA SER A 51 -3.24 15.63 -1.19
C SER A 51 -3.47 14.18 -1.60
N SER A 52 -2.63 13.68 -2.51
CA SER A 52 -2.48 12.24 -2.73
C SER A 52 -1.36 11.73 -1.82
N THR A 53 -1.68 10.78 -0.96
CA THR A 53 -0.69 10.08 -0.14
C THR A 53 -0.55 8.68 -0.68
N ARG A 54 0.69 8.27 -0.94
CA ARG A 54 1.03 6.90 -1.32
C ARG A 54 1.83 6.23 -0.22
N THR A 55 1.40 5.05 0.18
CA THR A 55 2.11 4.21 1.15
C THR A 55 2.47 2.88 0.51
N LEU A 56 3.65 2.38 0.85
CA LEU A 56 4.20 1.15 0.33
C LEU A 56 4.73 0.31 1.48
N VAL A 57 4.25 -0.93 1.60
CA VAL A 57 4.68 -1.88 2.63
C VAL A 57 5.15 -3.15 1.95
N PHE A 58 6.31 -3.64 2.39
CA PHE A 58 6.91 -4.90 1.95
C PHE A 58 7.07 -5.86 3.12
N ARG A 59 6.76 -7.14 2.91
CA ARG A 59 6.90 -8.25 3.86
C ARG A 59 7.49 -9.46 3.16
N GLY A 60 8.13 -10.35 3.91
CA GLY A 60 8.72 -11.59 3.38
C GLY A 60 9.97 -11.40 2.52
N MET A 61 10.50 -10.18 2.39
CA MET A 61 11.77 -9.94 1.69
C MET A 61 12.91 -10.53 2.51
N GLN A 62 13.28 -11.77 2.21
CA GLN A 62 14.50 -12.36 2.74
C GLN A 62 15.69 -11.55 2.19
N LYS A 63 16.73 -11.38 3.02
CA LYS A 63 17.94 -10.63 2.64
C LYS A 63 18.64 -11.23 1.40
N ASP A 64 18.34 -12.48 1.07
CA ASP A 64 19.05 -13.28 0.08
C ASP A 64 18.48 -13.16 -1.35
N ASP A 65 17.34 -12.49 -1.54
CA ASP A 65 16.71 -12.33 -2.87
C ASP A 65 16.36 -10.85 -3.18
N PRO A 66 17.35 -10.03 -3.55
CA PRO A 66 17.13 -8.63 -3.93
C PRO A 66 16.31 -8.49 -5.23
N ASP A 67 16.31 -9.51 -6.09
CA ASP A 67 15.59 -9.51 -7.36
C ASP A 67 14.07 -9.54 -7.14
N LEU A 68 13.61 -10.27 -6.12
CA LEU A 68 12.19 -10.35 -5.76
C LEU A 68 11.61 -8.97 -5.42
N LYS A 69 12.38 -8.12 -4.73
CA LYS A 69 11.97 -6.74 -4.42
C LYS A 69 11.84 -5.91 -5.69
N GLN A 70 12.80 -6.03 -6.61
CA GLN A 70 12.78 -5.30 -7.86
C GLN A 70 11.60 -5.72 -8.73
N GLN A 71 11.32 -7.03 -8.83
CA GLN A 71 10.17 -7.56 -9.56
C GLN A 71 8.83 -7.04 -9.00
N LEU A 72 8.68 -7.05 -7.67
CA LEU A 72 7.48 -6.51 -7.01
C LEU A 72 7.34 -5.00 -7.24
N LEU A 73 8.44 -4.24 -7.17
CA LEU A 73 8.42 -2.81 -7.45
C LEU A 73 7.94 -2.53 -8.88
N LEU A 74 8.50 -3.25 -9.86
CA LEU A 74 8.14 -3.13 -11.27
C LEU A 74 6.68 -3.49 -11.52
N GLY A 75 6.17 -4.54 -10.86
CA GLY A 75 4.77 -4.95 -10.94
C GLY A 75 3.81 -3.85 -10.46
N ILE A 76 4.15 -3.19 -9.35
CA ILE A 76 3.35 -2.08 -8.81
C ILE A 76 3.37 -0.86 -9.75
N SER A 77 4.53 -0.55 -10.32
CA SER A 77 4.68 0.56 -11.29
C SER A 77 3.84 0.36 -12.54
N ARG A 78 3.72 -0.88 -13.04
CA ARG A 78 2.84 -1.21 -14.18
C ARG A 78 1.35 -1.00 -13.85
N GLY A 79 0.93 -1.35 -12.64
CA GLY A 79 -0.44 -1.10 -12.17
C GLY A 79 -0.79 0.39 -12.01
N ALA A 80 0.20 1.24 -11.72
CA ALA A 80 0.04 2.68 -11.66
C ALA A 80 -0.06 3.33 -13.06
N ALA A 81 0.70 2.82 -14.05
CA ALA A 81 0.67 3.32 -15.43
C ALA A 81 -0.62 2.96 -16.19
N SER A 82 -1.30 1.87 -15.81
CA SER A 82 -2.53 1.37 -16.46
C SER A 82 -3.79 2.22 -16.17
N ARG A 83 -3.70 3.31 -15.41
CA ARG A 83 -4.84 4.18 -15.03
C ARG A 83 -4.79 5.58 -15.65
N LEU A 84 -3.90 5.81 -16.62
CA LEU A 84 -3.92 6.96 -17.53
C LEU A 84 -4.33 6.48 -18.91
#